data_AF-A0A1F9Z0C0-F1
#
_entry.id   AF-A0A1F9Z0C0-F1
#
_cell.length_a   1.000
_cell.length_b   1.000
_cell.length_c   1.000
_cell.angle_alpha   90.00
_cell.angle_beta   90.00
_cell.angle_gamma   90.00
#
_symmetry.space_group_name_H-M   'P 1'
#
loop_
_entity.id
_entity.type
_entity.pdbx_description
1 polymer ?
#
loop_
_entity_poly.entity_id
_entity_poly.type
_entity_poly.pdbx_seq_one_letter_code
_entity_poly.pdbx_strand_id
1 'polypeptide(L)'
;MVSAGAGKAIVEFLSATAAFVTIAAFLIPYVGIVDALLLDGVLLTAALVVLRLWTQSQKRPRESSTGRPSPHGKGAGDSASAPGQLVIERTIVSKSFNVQAGKLTKVELPVEEGDYVFGRLEEEDRQWFSWYIVDIKNLRKAEQKRSFDYEAGEEDVPSTVLDWAVPSNGPWYLVLDVSMKQYCGE
;
A
#
# COMPACT_ATOMS: atom_id res chain seq x y z
N MET A 1 55.31 -49.68 9.15
CA MET A 1 54.77 -48.77 10.19
C MET A 1 53.50 -48.16 9.65
N VAL A 2 52.33 -48.64 10.08
CA VAL A 2 51.02 -48.11 9.69
C VAL A 2 50.80 -46.80 10.46
N SER A 3 50.53 -45.73 9.73
CA SER A 3 50.38 -44.37 10.28
C SER A 3 49.20 -44.31 11.26
N ALA A 4 49.50 -44.12 12.54
CA ALA A 4 48.52 -43.99 13.63
C ALA A 4 47.59 -42.77 13.50
N GLY A 5 47.85 -41.86 12.55
CA GLY A 5 47.03 -40.67 12.31
C GLY A 5 45.75 -40.92 11.50
N ALA A 6 45.72 -41.95 10.65
CA ALA A 6 44.59 -42.16 9.73
C ALA A 6 43.30 -42.61 10.45
N GLY A 7 43.43 -43.42 11.52
CA GLY A 7 42.28 -43.93 12.26
C GLY A 7 41.51 -42.84 13.02
N LYS A 8 42.21 -41.85 13.56
CA LYS A 8 41.59 -40.76 14.33
C LYS A 8 40.73 -39.84 13.44
N ALA A 9 41.23 -39.51 12.25
CA ALA A 9 40.50 -38.68 11.29
C ALA A 9 39.22 -39.34 10.79
N ILE A 10 39.23 -40.67 10.60
CA ILE A 10 38.04 -41.42 10.17
C ILE A 10 36.98 -41.44 11.27
N VAL A 11 37.37 -41.61 12.54
CA VAL A 11 36.42 -41.61 13.67
C VAL A 11 35.82 -40.22 13.91
N GLU A 12 36.60 -39.16 13.80
CA GLU A 12 36.10 -37.78 13.91
C GLU A 12 35.12 -37.43 12.77
N PHE A 13 35.43 -37.87 11.55
CA PHE A 13 34.54 -37.68 10.40
C PHE A 13 33.21 -38.42 10.60
N LEU A 14 33.25 -39.70 10.97
CA LEU A 14 32.03 -40.51 11.20
C LEU A 14 31.16 -39.94 12.32
N SER A 15 31.77 -39.40 13.38
CA SER A 15 31.05 -38.72 14.48
C SER A 15 30.34 -37.45 14.00
N ALA A 16 31.03 -36.62 13.20
CA ALA A 16 30.44 -35.40 12.65
C ALA A 16 29.25 -35.70 11.71
N THR A 17 29.34 -36.74 10.88
CA THR A 17 28.23 -37.14 10.00
C THR A 17 27.04 -37.66 10.80
N ALA A 18 27.26 -38.43 11.86
CA ALA A 18 26.18 -38.92 12.73
C ALA A 18 25.44 -37.78 13.45
N ALA A 19 26.17 -36.76 13.92
CA ALA A 19 25.57 -35.58 14.53
C ALA A 19 24.70 -34.80 13.52
N PHE A 20 25.18 -34.63 12.28
CA PHE A 20 24.42 -33.93 11.23
C PHE A 20 23.13 -34.66 10.87
N VAL A 21 23.16 -35.98 10.70
CA VAL A 21 21.97 -36.79 10.39
C VAL A 21 20.94 -36.68 11.52
N THR A 22 21.38 -36.64 12.77
CA THR A 22 20.49 -36.52 13.94
C THR A 22 19.81 -35.14 13.98
N ILE A 23 20.55 -34.07 13.71
CA ILE A 23 20.00 -32.70 13.64
C ILE A 23 19.01 -32.58 12.48
N ALA A 24 19.37 -33.11 11.30
CA ALA A 24 18.50 -33.09 10.13
C ALA A 24 17.19 -33.84 10.40
N ALA A 25 17.25 -35.04 10.99
CA ALA A 25 16.07 -35.82 11.36
C ALA A 25 15.18 -35.11 12.38
N PHE A 26 15.78 -34.36 13.32
CA PHE A 26 15.04 -33.55 14.30
C PHE A 26 14.31 -32.36 13.66
N LEU A 27 14.82 -31.81 12.55
CA LEU A 27 14.24 -30.65 11.86
C LEU A 27 13.12 -31.01 10.88
N ILE A 28 13.06 -32.25 10.38
CA ILE A 28 11.99 -32.74 9.48
C ILE A 28 10.57 -32.44 9.98
N PRO A 29 10.19 -32.71 11.24
CA PRO A 29 8.84 -32.41 11.72
C PRO A 29 8.53 -30.91 11.81
N TYR A 30 9.54 -30.05 11.90
CA TYR A 30 9.34 -28.60 11.96
C TYR A 30 9.02 -27.98 10.61
N VAL A 31 9.49 -28.56 9.50
CA VAL A 31 9.14 -28.09 8.15
C VAL A 31 7.62 -28.18 7.93
N GLY A 32 6.98 -29.27 8.36
CA GLY A 32 5.52 -29.40 8.28
C GLY A 32 4.74 -28.43 9.17
N ILE A 33 5.31 -28.02 10.31
CA ILE A 33 4.69 -27.02 11.20
C ILE A 33 4.77 -25.63 10.57
N VAL A 34 5.87 -25.28 9.91
CA VAL A 34 6.02 -23.99 9.21
C VAL A 34 5.03 -23.89 8.05
N ASP A 35 4.88 -24.94 7.24
CA ASP A 35 3.90 -24.97 6.14
C ASP A 35 2.46 -24.88 6.65
N ALA A 36 2.13 -25.55 7.75
CA ALA A 36 0.81 -25.47 8.36
C ALA A 36 0.50 -24.05 8.89
N LEU A 37 1.47 -23.38 9.53
CA LEU A 37 1.31 -22.02 10.02
C LEU A 37 1.15 -20.98 8.89
N LEU A 38 1.84 -21.19 7.75
CA LEU A 38 1.66 -20.35 6.57
C LEU A 38 0.25 -20.48 5.98
N LEU A 39 -0.28 -21.70 5.90
CA LEU A 39 -1.65 -21.92 5.41
C LEU A 39 -2.70 -21.31 6.34
N ASP A 40 -2.55 -21.45 7.66
CA ASP A 40 -3.46 -20.84 8.64
C ASP A 40 -3.41 -19.31 8.58
N GLY A 41 -2.23 -18.71 8.40
CA GLY A 41 -2.08 -17.26 8.24
C GLY A 41 -2.79 -16.71 7.00
N VAL A 42 -2.72 -17.42 5.87
CA VAL A 42 -3.41 -17.04 4.62
C VAL A 42 -4.94 -17.17 4.76
N LEU A 43 -5.42 -18.22 5.43
CA LEU A 43 -6.86 -18.38 5.71
C LEU A 43 -7.41 -17.26 6.60
N LEU A 44 -6.64 -16.84 7.62
CA LEU A 44 -7.07 -15.80 8.55
C LEU A 44 -7.11 -14.42 7.89
N THR A 45 -6.14 -14.09 7.02
CA THR A 45 -6.15 -12.84 6.25
C THR A 45 -7.29 -12.81 5.23
N ALA A 46 -7.54 -13.90 4.50
CA ALA A 46 -8.67 -14.01 3.59
C ALA A 46 -10.02 -13.82 4.31
N ALA A 47 -10.20 -14.44 5.49
CA ALA A 47 -11.40 -14.26 6.30
C ALA A 47 -11.61 -12.80 6.74
N LEU A 48 -10.54 -12.09 7.13
CA LEU A 48 -10.61 -10.67 7.50
C LEU A 48 -10.97 -9.78 6.31
N VAL A 49 -10.46 -10.06 5.11
CA VAL A 49 -10.80 -9.33 3.89
C VAL A 49 -12.29 -9.52 3.56
N VAL A 50 -12.79 -10.75 3.59
CA VAL A 50 -14.23 -11.04 3.37
C VAL A 50 -15.11 -10.32 4.39
N LEU A 51 -14.71 -10.31 5.67
CA LEU A 51 -15.45 -9.60 6.72
C LEU A 51 -15.46 -8.08 6.50
N ARG A 52 -14.33 -7.48 6.07
CA ARG A 52 -14.26 -6.06 5.73
C ARG A 52 -15.14 -5.70 4.53
N LEU A 53 -15.13 -6.52 3.48
CA LEU A 53 -15.97 -6.30 2.30
C LEU A 53 -17.46 -6.39 2.65
N TRP A 54 -17.84 -7.36 3.50
CA TRP A 54 -19.23 -7.53 3.91
C TRP A 54 -19.73 -6.36 4.77
N THR A 55 -18.90 -5.85 5.68
CA THR A 55 -19.25 -4.69 6.51
C THR A 55 -19.35 -3.38 5.73
N GLN A 56 -18.58 -3.20 4.65
CA GLN A 56 -18.75 -2.05 3.75
C GLN A 56 -20.05 -2.10 2.94
N SER A 57 -20.50 -3.29 2.54
CA SER A 57 -21.71 -3.45 1.70
C SER A 57 -22.99 -2.97 2.39
N GLN A 58 -23.05 -3.02 3.73
CA GLN A 58 -24.24 -2.60 4.48
C GLN A 58 -24.41 -1.07 4.64
N LYS A 59 -23.40 -0.25 4.30
CA LYS A 59 -23.46 1.22 4.48
C LYS A 59 -24.13 2.01 3.35
N ARG A 60 -24.91 1.39 2.45
CA ARG A 60 -25.76 2.14 1.50
C ARG A 60 -27.25 2.00 1.82
N PRO A 61 -27.80 2.81 2.75
CA PRO A 61 -29.23 3.12 2.75
C PRO A 61 -29.53 3.88 1.45
N ARG A 62 -30.34 3.25 0.61
CA ARG A 62 -30.88 3.81 -0.61
C ARG A 62 -31.90 4.89 -0.23
N GLU A 63 -31.47 6.14 -0.13
CA GLU A 63 -32.39 7.28 -0.10
C GLU A 63 -33.06 7.41 -1.47
N SER A 64 -34.23 6.80 -1.60
CA SER A 64 -35.15 7.03 -2.71
C SER A 64 -35.90 8.34 -2.49
N SER A 65 -35.26 9.45 -2.83
CA SER A 65 -35.93 10.74 -3.07
C SER A 65 -36.77 10.62 -4.34
N THR A 66 -38.09 10.48 -4.17
CA THR A 66 -39.08 10.69 -5.24
C THR A 66 -39.82 11.98 -4.92
N GLY A 67 -39.59 12.99 -5.76
CA GLY A 67 -39.99 14.36 -5.50
C GLY A 67 -41.46 14.69 -5.78
N ARG A 68 -41.80 15.95 -5.50
CA ARG A 68 -42.91 16.68 -6.14
C ARG A 68 -42.63 18.19 -6.11
N PRO A 69 -42.64 18.89 -7.26
CA PRO A 69 -42.60 20.34 -7.31
C PRO A 69 -44.01 20.93 -7.49
N SER A 70 -44.29 22.05 -6.83
CA SER A 70 -45.17 23.10 -7.39
C SER A 70 -45.17 24.41 -6.56
N PRO A 71 -45.53 25.55 -7.19
CA PRO A 71 -44.89 26.83 -6.98
C PRO A 71 -45.81 27.91 -6.35
N HIS A 72 -45.22 29.09 -6.17
CA HIS A 72 -45.77 30.41 -5.85
C HIS A 72 -45.75 30.87 -4.39
N GLY A 73 -44.82 31.79 -4.13
CA GLY A 73 -44.85 32.73 -3.00
C GLY A 73 -43.95 33.91 -3.32
N LYS A 74 -44.53 34.95 -3.94
CA LYS A 74 -43.88 36.22 -4.28
C LYS A 74 -43.79 37.05 -3.00
N GLY A 75 -42.60 37.21 -2.45
CA GLY A 75 -42.32 38.05 -1.28
C GLY A 75 -41.06 38.86 -1.50
N ALA A 76 -41.23 40.16 -1.72
CA ALA A 76 -40.16 41.13 -1.73
C ALA A 76 -39.66 41.33 -0.30
N GLY A 77 -38.35 41.19 -0.10
CA GLY A 77 -37.68 41.41 1.17
C GLY A 77 -36.18 41.49 0.93
N ASP A 78 -35.68 42.71 0.91
CA ASP A 78 -34.26 43.04 0.93
C ASP A 78 -33.56 42.39 2.12
N SER A 79 -32.49 41.64 1.87
CA SER A 79 -31.21 41.72 2.60
C SER A 79 -30.29 40.55 2.31
N ALA A 80 -29.00 40.92 2.28
CA ALA A 80 -27.83 40.09 2.54
C ALA A 80 -27.37 39.15 1.41
N SER A 81 -26.34 39.63 0.72
CA SER A 81 -25.27 38.87 0.09
C SER A 81 -25.11 37.45 0.62
N ALA A 82 -25.47 36.47 -0.19
CA ALA A 82 -25.01 35.10 -0.01
C ALA A 82 -23.57 35.00 -0.54
N PRO A 83 -22.57 34.73 0.30
CA PRO A 83 -21.21 34.49 -0.17
C PRO A 83 -21.13 33.06 -0.74
N GLY A 84 -20.41 32.95 -1.86
CA GLY A 84 -19.70 31.73 -2.24
C GLY A 84 -20.57 30.57 -2.67
N GLN A 85 -20.95 30.58 -3.95
CA GLN A 85 -21.09 29.33 -4.70
C GLN A 85 -19.73 28.61 -4.60
N LEU A 86 -19.59 27.65 -3.66
CA LEU A 86 -18.49 26.68 -3.65
C LEU A 86 -18.69 25.77 -4.87
N VAL A 87 -18.38 26.32 -6.04
CA VAL A 87 -18.00 25.52 -7.19
C VAL A 87 -16.63 24.98 -6.83
N ILE A 88 -16.60 23.88 -6.07
CA ILE A 88 -15.44 23.00 -6.05
C ILE A 88 -15.39 22.42 -7.44
N GLU A 89 -14.73 23.17 -8.32
CA GLU A 89 -14.41 22.77 -9.67
C GLU A 89 -13.58 21.50 -9.51
N ARG A 90 -14.24 20.35 -9.68
CA ARG A 90 -13.63 19.03 -9.70
C ARG A 90 -12.70 19.00 -10.91
N THR A 91 -11.49 19.49 -10.74
CA THR A 91 -10.45 19.39 -11.74
C THR A 91 -10.09 17.91 -11.84
N ILE A 92 -10.78 17.17 -12.72
CA ILE A 92 -10.38 15.83 -13.13
C ILE A 92 -9.12 16.03 -13.97
N VAL A 93 -7.98 16.22 -13.30
CA VAL A 93 -6.68 16.30 -13.96
C VAL A 93 -6.23 14.87 -14.23
N SER A 94 -6.60 14.34 -15.38
CA SER A 94 -5.93 13.16 -15.92
C SER A 94 -4.51 13.59 -16.30
N LYS A 95 -3.54 13.31 -15.41
CA LYS A 95 -2.13 13.66 -15.62
C LYS A 95 -1.33 12.38 -15.73
N SER A 96 -0.72 12.18 -16.89
CA SER A 96 0.31 11.16 -17.09
C SER A 96 1.65 11.71 -16.63
N PHE A 97 2.44 10.90 -15.93
CA PHE A 97 3.79 11.24 -15.51
C PHE A 97 4.76 10.24 -16.13
N ASN A 98 5.87 10.73 -16.68
CA ASN A 98 6.96 9.84 -17.07
C ASN A 98 7.76 9.48 -15.82
N VAL A 99 7.70 8.21 -15.43
CA VAL A 99 8.33 7.70 -14.22
C VAL A 99 9.61 6.96 -14.62
N GLN A 100 10.76 7.42 -14.10
CA GLN A 100 12.05 6.79 -14.38
C GLN A 100 12.36 5.69 -13.35
N ALA A 101 12.67 4.48 -13.81
CA ALA A 101 13.04 3.39 -12.92
C ALA A 101 14.25 3.75 -12.02
N GLY A 102 14.16 3.39 -10.74
CA GLY A 102 15.21 3.68 -9.74
C GLY A 102 15.22 5.12 -9.21
N LYS A 103 14.29 5.98 -9.66
CA LYS A 103 14.13 7.35 -9.17
C LYS A 103 12.70 7.58 -8.70
N LEU A 104 12.56 8.07 -7.46
CA LEU A 104 11.29 8.50 -6.91
C LEU A 104 10.73 9.66 -7.75
N THR A 105 9.52 9.50 -8.26
CA THR A 105 8.78 10.56 -8.93
C THR A 105 7.86 11.21 -7.90
N LYS A 106 7.98 12.53 -7.75
CA LYS A 106 7.21 13.31 -6.78
C LYS A 106 6.26 14.26 -7.50
N VAL A 107 5.02 14.31 -7.02
CA VAL A 107 3.96 15.17 -7.51
C VAL A 107 3.44 15.97 -6.33
N GLU A 108 3.54 17.29 -6.41
CA GLU A 108 2.96 18.19 -5.42
C GLU A 108 1.43 18.20 -5.55
N LEU A 109 0.74 18.02 -4.43
CA LEU A 109 -0.72 18.04 -4.34
C LEU A 109 -1.16 19.43 -3.85
N PRO A 110 -1.84 20.24 -4.68
CA PRO A 110 -2.33 21.56 -4.27
C PRO A 110 -3.62 21.41 -3.46
N VAL A 111 -3.51 20.98 -2.21
CA VAL A 111 -4.64 20.65 -1.34
C VAL A 111 -4.53 21.32 0.03
N GLU A 112 -5.67 21.61 0.66
CA GLU A 112 -5.80 22.19 1.99
C GLU A 112 -6.43 21.19 2.97
N GLU A 113 -6.37 21.48 4.28
CA GLU A 113 -6.99 20.62 5.30
C GLU A 113 -8.49 20.44 5.06
N GLY A 114 -8.95 19.18 5.10
CA GLY A 114 -10.34 18.82 4.82
C GLY A 114 -10.66 18.62 3.33
N ASP A 115 -9.74 18.93 2.42
CA ASP A 115 -9.88 18.53 1.02
C ASP A 115 -9.86 17.01 0.87
N TYR A 116 -10.34 16.56 -0.29
CA TYR A 116 -10.45 15.15 -0.60
C TYR A 116 -9.84 14.84 -1.95
N VAL A 117 -8.88 13.91 -1.95
CA VAL A 117 -8.17 13.45 -3.14
C VAL A 117 -8.75 12.10 -3.54
N PHE A 118 -9.30 12.04 -4.75
CA PHE A 118 -9.87 10.83 -5.32
C PHE A 118 -9.38 10.62 -6.75
N GLY A 119 -8.99 9.39 -7.08
CA GLY A 119 -8.55 9.05 -8.43
C GLY A 119 -8.18 7.59 -8.61
N ARG A 120 -7.67 7.24 -9.79
CA ARG A 120 -7.07 5.94 -10.07
C ARG A 120 -5.63 6.15 -10.47
N LEU A 121 -4.74 5.35 -9.92
CA LEU A 121 -3.35 5.23 -10.36
C LEU A 121 -3.22 3.92 -11.12
N GLU A 122 -2.76 4.01 -12.36
CA GLU A 122 -2.55 2.87 -13.25
C GLU A 122 -1.25 3.10 -14.01
N GLU A 123 -0.40 2.09 -14.04
CA GLU A 123 0.81 2.07 -14.85
C GLU A 123 0.45 1.54 -16.25
N GLU A 124 1.01 2.17 -17.29
CA GLU A 124 0.61 1.93 -18.69
C GLU A 124 0.90 0.50 -19.14
N ASP A 125 2.05 -0.06 -18.74
CA ASP A 125 2.47 -1.43 -19.02
C ASP A 125 1.93 -2.46 -18.00
N ARG A 126 1.05 -2.05 -17.07
CA ARG A 126 0.52 -2.86 -15.95
C ARG A 126 1.60 -3.45 -15.03
N GLN A 127 2.71 -2.75 -14.92
CA GLN A 127 3.77 -3.11 -14.01
C GLN A 127 3.41 -2.75 -12.58
N TRP A 128 4.10 -3.40 -11.66
CA TRP A 128 3.89 -3.20 -10.25
C TRP A 128 4.65 -1.94 -9.83
N PHE A 129 3.99 -1.09 -9.05
CA PHE A 129 4.55 0.13 -8.51
C PHE A 129 4.08 0.32 -7.07
N SER A 130 4.82 1.13 -6.33
CA SER A 130 4.45 1.58 -5.00
C SER A 130 4.09 3.05 -5.04
N TRP A 131 3.13 3.47 -4.22
CA TRP A 131 2.71 4.86 -4.13
C TRP A 131 2.50 5.26 -2.68
N TYR A 132 2.79 6.51 -2.36
CA TYR A 132 2.67 7.05 -1.00
C TYR A 132 2.26 8.52 -1.03
N ILE A 133 1.41 8.93 -0.10
CA ILE A 133 1.16 10.33 0.24
C ILE A 133 1.96 10.66 1.48
N VAL A 134 2.84 11.65 1.36
CA VAL A 134 3.79 12.04 2.39
C VAL A 134 3.86 13.55 2.55
N ASP A 135 4.24 13.99 3.75
CA ASP A 135 4.61 15.37 4.01
C ASP A 135 6.04 15.69 3.51
N ILE A 136 6.43 16.95 3.55
CA ILE A 136 7.77 17.39 3.14
C ILE A 136 8.91 16.75 3.95
N LYS A 137 8.68 16.37 5.21
CA LYS A 137 9.72 15.78 6.08
C LYS A 137 9.99 14.34 5.66
N ASN A 138 8.93 13.57 5.44
CA ASN A 138 8.98 12.18 4.99
C ASN A 138 9.41 12.09 3.52
N LEU A 139 9.06 13.05 2.66
CA LEU A 139 9.60 13.14 1.31
C LEU A 139 11.15 13.17 1.30
N ARG A 140 11.76 14.00 2.16
CA ARG A 140 13.23 14.07 2.28
C ARG A 140 13.85 12.77 2.75
N LYS A 141 13.17 12.03 3.65
CA LYS A 141 13.63 10.71 4.10
C LYS A 141 13.56 9.69 2.96
N ALA A 142 12.46 9.68 2.20
CA ALA A 142 12.28 8.82 1.03
C ALA A 142 13.38 9.07 -0.02
N GLU A 143 13.66 10.34 -0.35
CA GLU A 143 14.75 10.72 -1.28
C GLU A 143 16.14 10.25 -0.82
N GLN A 144 16.35 10.16 0.50
CA GLN A 144 17.59 9.68 1.10
C GLN A 144 17.63 8.15 1.28
N LYS A 145 16.62 7.41 0.78
CA LYS A 145 16.46 5.96 1.01
C LYS A 145 16.47 5.59 2.49
N ARG A 146 15.93 6.46 3.34
CA ARG A 146 15.73 6.20 4.78
C ARG A 146 14.31 5.75 5.01
N SER A 147 14.08 5.01 6.10
CA SER A 147 12.73 4.71 6.56
C SER A 147 11.94 6.00 6.79
N PHE A 148 10.71 6.03 6.28
CA PHE A 148 9.80 7.16 6.34
C PHE A 148 8.38 6.68 6.64
N ASP A 149 7.57 7.57 7.18
CA ASP A 149 6.15 7.33 7.43
C ASP A 149 5.31 7.92 6.29
N TYR A 150 4.13 7.37 6.06
CA TYR A 150 3.19 7.85 5.06
C TYR A 150 1.78 7.89 5.63
N GLU A 151 0.94 8.81 5.13
CA GLU A 151 -0.46 8.92 5.55
C GLU A 151 -1.36 7.92 4.82
N ALA A 152 -1.07 7.71 3.54
CA ALA A 152 -1.74 6.74 2.69
C ALA A 152 -0.73 6.19 1.69
N GLY A 153 -0.87 4.92 1.31
CA GLY A 153 0.01 4.29 0.35
C GLY A 153 -0.24 2.80 0.26
N GLU A 154 0.20 2.24 -0.86
CA GLU A 154 0.24 0.79 -1.08
C GLU A 154 1.54 0.47 -1.79
N GLU A 155 2.05 -0.73 -1.54
CA GLU A 155 3.29 -1.23 -2.12
C GLU A 155 2.95 -2.32 -3.13
N ASP A 156 3.73 -2.40 -4.21
CA ASP A 156 3.70 -3.54 -5.13
C ASP A 156 2.29 -3.82 -5.68
N VAL A 157 1.64 -2.77 -6.20
CA VAL A 157 0.31 -2.86 -6.82
C VAL A 157 0.38 -2.60 -8.33
N PRO A 158 -0.40 -3.32 -9.15
CA PRO A 158 -0.47 -3.06 -10.60
C PRO A 158 -1.39 -1.87 -10.95
N SER A 159 -2.33 -1.56 -10.07
CA SER A 159 -3.27 -0.43 -10.16
C SER A 159 -3.93 -0.23 -8.80
N THR A 160 -4.30 1.00 -8.46
CA THR A 160 -5.03 1.29 -7.22
C THR A 160 -6.05 2.41 -7.37
N VAL A 161 -6.99 2.49 -6.44
CA VAL A 161 -7.91 3.63 -6.30
C VAL A 161 -7.39 4.49 -5.15
N LEU A 162 -7.04 5.73 -5.48
CA LEU A 162 -6.66 6.72 -4.49
C LEU A 162 -7.92 7.31 -3.87
N ASP A 163 -8.06 7.16 -2.56
CA ASP A 163 -9.16 7.67 -1.75
C ASP A 163 -8.57 8.16 -0.43
N TRP A 164 -8.41 9.48 -0.29
CA TRP A 164 -7.73 10.06 0.86
C TRP A 164 -8.26 11.45 1.20
N ALA A 165 -8.51 11.68 2.50
CA ALA A 165 -8.88 12.98 3.05
C ALA A 165 -7.66 13.65 3.69
N VAL A 166 -7.46 14.93 3.40
CA VAL A 166 -6.29 15.68 3.89
C VAL A 166 -6.42 15.93 5.39
N PRO A 167 -5.52 15.37 6.23
CA PRO A 167 -5.69 15.41 7.68
C PRO A 167 -5.23 16.73 8.30
N SER A 168 -4.35 17.47 7.63
CA SER A 168 -3.82 18.74 8.13
C SER A 168 -3.26 19.62 7.02
N ASN A 169 -3.17 20.91 7.30
CA ASN A 169 -2.60 21.89 6.40
C ASN A 169 -1.09 21.68 6.21
N GLY A 170 -0.64 21.58 4.96
CA GLY A 170 0.78 21.47 4.64
C GLY A 170 1.02 21.06 3.18
N PRO A 171 2.26 21.19 2.69
CA PRO A 171 2.60 20.67 1.38
C PRO A 171 2.58 19.14 1.43
N TRP A 172 1.64 18.56 0.68
CA TRP A 172 1.49 17.12 0.49
C TRP A 172 2.05 16.70 -0.85
N TYR A 173 2.67 15.53 -0.88
CA TYR A 173 3.28 14.98 -2.09
C TYR A 173 2.80 13.55 -2.32
N LEU A 174 2.37 13.27 -3.55
CA LEU A 174 2.24 11.92 -4.05
C LEU A 174 3.61 11.47 -4.58
N VAL A 175 4.12 10.39 -4.02
CA VAL A 175 5.38 9.77 -4.38
C VAL A 175 5.07 8.45 -5.09
N LEU A 176 5.69 8.26 -6.25
CA LEU A 176 5.60 7.05 -7.06
C LEU A 176 6.99 6.40 -7.14
N ASP A 177 7.06 5.11 -6.84
CA ASP A 177 8.27 4.32 -6.92
C ASP A 177 8.07 3.06 -7.79
N VAL A 178 8.97 2.86 -8.75
CA VAL A 178 9.00 1.70 -9.67
C VAL A 178 10.31 0.92 -9.52
N SER A 179 11.10 1.21 -8.47
CA SER A 179 12.46 0.72 -8.28
C SER A 179 12.57 -0.79 -8.00
N MET A 180 11.48 -1.46 -7.60
CA MET A 180 11.44 -2.93 -7.42
C MET A 180 11.80 -3.72 -8.70
N LYS A 181 11.82 -3.08 -9.87
CA LYS A 181 12.30 -3.68 -11.13
C LYS A 181 13.75 -4.14 -11.13
N GLN A 182 14.61 -3.68 -10.22
CA GLN A 182 16.05 -4.00 -10.30
C GLN A 182 16.43 -5.40 -9.78
N TYR A 183 15.48 -6.20 -9.26
CA TYR A 183 15.79 -7.51 -8.65
C TYR A 183 15.65 -8.74 -9.56
N CYS A 184 15.45 -8.59 -10.88
CA CYS A 184 15.36 -9.76 -11.79
C CYS A 184 16.35 -9.73 -12.97
N GLY A 185 17.44 -8.98 -12.89
CA GLY A 185 18.44 -8.98 -13.95
C GLY A 185 19.84 -8.60 -13.48
N GLU A 186 20.51 -9.53 -12.80
CA GLU A 186 21.94 -9.84 -12.98
C GLU A 186 22.26 -11.22 -12.39
#